data_AF-A0A7S0IS45-F1
#
_entry.id   AF-A0A7S0IS45-F1
#
_cell.length_a   1.000
_cell.length_b   1.000
_cell.length_c   1.000
_cell.angle_alpha   90.00
_cell.angle_beta   90.00
_cell.angle_gamma   90.00
#
_symmetry.space_group_name_H-M   'P 1'
#
loop_
_entity.id
_entity.type
_entity.pdbx_description
1 polymer ?
#
loop_
_entity_poly.entity_id
_entity_poly.type
_entity_poly.pdbx_seq_one_letter_code
_entity_poly.pdbx_strand_id
1 'polypeptide(L)'
;SGAATYSKVTLKRIVDRTVSGLLRFADHEKKFEASDVIRVGTQLYVVCDSSWSILRLSERLPLLSHENQPLHPHESFSPPEGEDSGFEAIMHDATAGDFYVIRESVLRDGNYNAHILKVGLSESGYSVVEICRSEMTFEGDSKGFEGGVSLRGKDGVLYLLGLCEGNHCSEARGKDMGNGRLVVMAREETPHGCLWKTVR
;
A
#
# COMPACT_ATOMS: atom_id res chain seq x y z
N SER A 1 43.36 2.59 0.28
CA SER A 1 42.91 1.21 0.56
C SER A 1 41.39 1.23 0.74
N GLY A 2 40.67 0.27 0.16
CA GLY A 2 39.23 0.09 0.40
C GLY A 2 38.30 0.23 -0.81
N ALA A 3 38.65 -0.30 -1.98
CA ALA A 3 37.63 -0.58 -2.98
C ALA A 3 36.84 -1.82 -2.53
N ALA A 4 35.64 -1.61 -2.03
CA ALA A 4 34.76 -2.66 -1.54
C ALA A 4 34.43 -3.67 -2.66
N THR A 5 34.64 -4.94 -2.35
CA THR A 5 34.24 -6.10 -3.15
C THR A 5 32.72 -6.15 -3.28
N TYR A 6 32.17 -5.59 -4.36
CA TYR A 6 30.83 -5.94 -4.82
C TYR A 6 30.90 -7.33 -5.45
N SER A 7 30.42 -8.36 -4.76
CA SER A 7 30.20 -9.65 -5.38
C SER A 7 29.06 -9.49 -6.40
N LYS A 8 29.30 -9.85 -7.67
CA LYS A 8 28.25 -10.01 -8.70
C LYS A 8 27.36 -11.20 -8.33
N VAL A 9 26.53 -11.03 -7.31
CA VAL A 9 25.43 -11.93 -7.00
C VAL A 9 24.22 -11.36 -7.72
N THR A 10 23.82 -12.01 -8.81
CA THR A 10 22.59 -11.67 -9.50
C THR A 10 21.47 -12.57 -8.98
N LEU A 11 20.30 -11.98 -8.73
CA LEU A 11 19.09 -12.75 -8.48
C LEU A 11 18.75 -13.51 -9.77
N LYS A 12 18.62 -14.83 -9.67
CA LYS A 12 18.20 -15.66 -10.81
C LYS A 12 16.69 -15.84 -10.74
N ARG A 13 15.98 -15.41 -11.78
CA ARG A 13 14.55 -15.69 -11.95
C ARG A 13 14.36 -17.21 -12.06
N ILE A 14 13.67 -17.79 -11.08
CA ILE A 14 13.37 -19.22 -11.04
C ILE A 14 12.03 -19.49 -11.73
N VAL A 15 11.08 -18.57 -11.60
CA VAL A 15 9.74 -18.64 -12.19
C VAL A 15 9.21 -17.24 -12.45
N ASP A 16 8.28 -17.10 -13.39
CA ASP A 16 7.58 -15.86 -13.72
C ASP A 16 6.14 -16.20 -14.10
N ARG A 17 5.15 -15.62 -13.42
CA ARG A 17 3.72 -15.90 -13.63
C ARG A 17 2.90 -14.67 -13.28
N THR A 18 1.72 -14.56 -13.88
CA THR A 18 0.74 -13.55 -13.49
C THR A 18 0.16 -13.89 -12.12
N VAL A 19 -0.19 -12.86 -11.35
CA VAL A 19 -0.89 -13.01 -10.07
C VAL A 19 -2.20 -13.78 -10.24
N SER A 20 -2.93 -13.56 -11.34
CA SER A 20 -4.15 -14.30 -11.68
C SER A 20 -3.93 -15.82 -11.77
N GLY A 21 -2.74 -16.29 -12.19
CA GLY A 21 -2.43 -17.71 -12.26
C GLY A 21 -2.25 -18.40 -10.90
N LEU A 22 -2.12 -17.62 -9.82
CA LEU A 22 -2.05 -18.11 -8.46
C LEU A 22 -3.44 -18.38 -7.86
N LEU A 23 -4.47 -17.69 -8.36
CA LEU A 23 -5.83 -17.71 -7.84
C LEU A 23 -6.66 -18.78 -8.53
N ARG A 24 -7.42 -19.58 -7.75
CA ARG A 24 -8.18 -20.70 -8.30
C ARG A 24 -9.40 -20.26 -9.12
N PHE A 25 -10.05 -19.17 -8.68
CA PHE A 25 -11.24 -18.59 -9.28
C PHE A 25 -11.27 -17.10 -8.90
N ALA A 26 -10.96 -16.23 -9.85
CA ALA A 26 -11.10 -14.78 -9.69
C ALA A 26 -12.43 -14.32 -10.32
N ASP A 27 -13.54 -15.02 -10.02
CA ASP A 27 -14.79 -14.94 -10.79
C ASP A 27 -15.42 -13.53 -10.80
N HIS A 28 -14.99 -12.65 -9.90
CA HIS A 28 -15.45 -11.27 -9.80
C HIS A 28 -14.40 -10.23 -10.21
N GLU A 29 -13.12 -10.60 -10.32
CA GLU A 29 -12.05 -9.67 -10.65
C GLU A 29 -11.51 -9.87 -12.05
N LYS A 30 -11.61 -8.80 -12.85
CA LYS A 30 -11.23 -8.82 -14.27
C LYS A 30 -9.78 -8.42 -14.49
N LYS A 31 -9.18 -7.73 -13.52
CA LYS A 31 -7.88 -7.06 -13.65
C LYS A 31 -7.16 -7.08 -12.31
N PHE A 32 -5.86 -7.31 -12.37
CA PHE A 32 -4.96 -7.17 -11.23
C PHE A 32 -3.75 -6.35 -11.69
N GLU A 33 -3.69 -5.11 -11.27
CA GLU A 33 -2.51 -4.24 -11.37
C GLU A 33 -1.91 -4.11 -9.97
N ALA A 34 -0.96 -5.00 -9.66
CA ALA A 34 -0.39 -5.07 -8.31
C ALA A 34 0.57 -3.89 -8.08
N SER A 35 0.31 -3.09 -7.05
CA SER A 35 1.12 -1.92 -6.71
C SER A 35 2.15 -2.23 -5.62
N ASP A 36 1.78 -3.01 -4.59
CA ASP A 36 2.69 -3.31 -3.48
C ASP A 36 2.45 -4.71 -2.86
N VAL A 37 3.49 -5.23 -2.23
CA VAL A 37 3.49 -6.54 -1.56
C VAL A 37 4.32 -6.53 -0.27
N ILE A 38 3.72 -7.05 0.80
CA ILE A 38 4.44 -7.34 2.05
C ILE A 38 4.38 -8.81 2.41
N ARG A 39 5.37 -9.26 3.19
CA ARG A 39 5.40 -10.60 3.78
C ARG A 39 5.11 -10.50 5.28
N VAL A 40 4.13 -11.25 5.75
CA VAL A 40 3.83 -11.43 7.19
C VAL A 40 3.75 -12.92 7.49
N GLY A 41 4.71 -13.42 8.26
CA GLY A 41 4.87 -14.87 8.48
C GLY A 41 5.15 -15.60 7.16
N THR A 42 4.32 -16.60 6.85
CA THR A 42 4.41 -17.41 5.61
C THR A 42 3.45 -16.93 4.53
N GLN A 43 2.85 -15.75 4.71
CA GLN A 43 1.86 -15.17 3.80
C GLN A 43 2.42 -13.90 3.17
N LEU A 44 2.03 -13.67 1.92
CA LEU A 44 2.20 -12.44 1.19
C LEU A 44 0.84 -11.74 1.11
N TYR A 45 0.86 -10.43 1.33
CA TYR A 45 -0.30 -9.57 1.18
C TYR A 45 -0.01 -8.58 0.06
N VAL A 46 -0.84 -8.60 -0.97
CA VAL A 46 -0.68 -7.77 -2.17
C VAL A 46 -1.89 -6.86 -2.28
N VAL A 47 -1.66 -5.59 -2.59
CA VAL A 47 -2.71 -4.66 -2.99
C VAL A 47 -2.58 -4.35 -4.48
N CYS A 48 -3.72 -4.09 -5.10
CA CYS A 48 -3.79 -3.67 -6.49
C CYS A 48 -4.54 -2.35 -6.56
N ASP A 49 -4.05 -1.41 -7.38
CA ASP A 49 -4.77 -0.17 -7.68
C ASP A 49 -6.13 -0.43 -8.33
N SER A 50 -6.23 -1.48 -9.15
CA SER A 50 -7.40 -1.85 -9.94
C SER A 50 -8.45 -2.66 -9.19
N SER A 51 -8.23 -2.99 -7.91
CA SER A 51 -9.11 -3.88 -7.14
C SER A 51 -9.24 -3.44 -5.70
N TRP A 52 -10.47 -3.50 -5.18
CA TRP A 52 -10.75 -3.27 -3.76
C TRP A 52 -10.40 -4.47 -2.87
N SER A 53 -9.85 -5.55 -3.43
CA SER A 53 -9.45 -6.74 -2.69
C SER A 53 -7.99 -6.66 -2.25
N ILE A 54 -7.69 -7.19 -1.06
CA ILE A 54 -6.32 -7.47 -0.64
C ILE A 54 -6.03 -8.93 -0.94
N LEU A 55 -5.03 -9.25 -1.75
CA LEU A 55 -4.70 -10.64 -2.04
C LEU A 55 -3.89 -11.23 -0.89
N ARG A 56 -4.35 -12.34 -0.33
CA ARG A 56 -3.55 -13.16 0.58
C ARG A 56 -3.03 -14.37 -0.19
N LEU A 57 -1.72 -14.46 -0.32
CA LEU A 57 -1.03 -15.51 -1.08
C LEU A 57 -0.05 -16.26 -0.19
N SER A 58 0.01 -17.58 -0.36
CA SER A 58 1.04 -18.41 0.26
C SER A 58 2.42 -18.06 -0.30
N GLU A 59 3.45 -17.95 0.54
CA GLU A 59 4.82 -17.66 0.09
C GLU A 59 5.40 -18.75 -0.82
N ARG A 60 4.77 -19.93 -0.84
CA ARG A 60 5.12 -21.03 -1.75
C ARG A 60 4.60 -20.81 -3.17
N LEU A 61 3.72 -19.82 -3.36
CA LEU A 61 3.12 -19.45 -4.65
C LEU A 61 2.54 -20.65 -5.44
N PRO A 62 1.73 -21.54 -4.81
CA PRO A 62 1.12 -22.65 -5.52
C PRO A 62 0.14 -22.14 -6.58
N LEU A 63 0.12 -22.75 -7.76
CA LEU A 63 -0.79 -22.36 -8.84
C LEU A 63 -2.23 -22.77 -8.52
N LEU A 64 -3.20 -21.93 -8.89
CA LEU A 64 -4.64 -22.21 -8.79
C LEU A 64 -5.03 -22.85 -7.45
N SER A 65 -4.56 -22.26 -6.35
CA SER A 65 -4.65 -22.87 -5.01
C SER A 65 -5.64 -22.13 -4.13
N HIS A 66 -6.32 -22.86 -3.25
CA HIS A 66 -7.12 -22.31 -2.14
C HIS A 66 -6.26 -21.65 -1.06
N GLU A 67 -4.94 -21.88 -1.09
CA GLU A 67 -4.00 -21.13 -0.25
C GLU A 67 -3.85 -19.67 -0.68
N ASN A 68 -4.36 -19.32 -1.86
CA ASN A 68 -4.32 -17.99 -2.43
C ASN A 68 -5.74 -17.50 -2.66
N GLN A 69 -6.10 -16.37 -2.08
CA GLN A 69 -7.45 -15.83 -2.24
C GLN A 69 -7.47 -14.30 -2.17
N PRO A 70 -8.38 -13.66 -2.92
CA PRO A 70 -8.74 -12.28 -2.65
C PRO A 70 -9.47 -12.18 -1.31
N LEU A 71 -9.09 -11.21 -0.49
CA LEU A 71 -9.83 -10.79 0.70
C LEU A 71 -10.67 -9.57 0.30
N HIS A 72 -11.97 -9.76 0.24
CA HIS A 72 -12.91 -8.69 -0.12
C HIS A 72 -13.22 -7.79 1.08
N PRO A 73 -13.60 -6.51 0.86
CA PRO A 73 -14.06 -5.66 1.93
C PRO A 73 -15.33 -6.22 2.58
N HIS A 74 -15.41 -6.10 3.90
CA HIS A 74 -16.61 -6.41 4.67
C HIS A 74 -17.76 -5.47 4.27
N GLU A 75 -19.01 -5.94 4.37
CA GLU A 75 -20.23 -5.20 3.96
C GLU A 75 -20.39 -3.82 4.62
N SER A 76 -19.76 -3.60 5.76
CA SER A 76 -19.73 -2.31 6.46
C SER A 76 -18.90 -1.23 5.76
N PHE A 77 -18.07 -1.62 4.79
CA PHE A 77 -17.34 -0.71 3.92
C PHE A 77 -17.85 -0.92 2.50
N SER A 78 -18.47 0.10 1.92
CA SER A 78 -18.93 0.08 0.54
C SER A 78 -17.97 0.90 -0.32
N PRO A 79 -17.11 0.25 -1.13
CA PRO A 79 -16.35 0.93 -2.16
C PRO A 79 -17.25 1.81 -3.05
N PRO A 80 -16.76 2.98 -3.49
CA PRO A 80 -17.44 3.76 -4.52
C PRO A 80 -17.69 2.92 -5.78
N GLU A 81 -18.91 2.98 -6.32
CA GLU A 81 -19.30 2.20 -7.49
C GLU A 81 -18.56 2.71 -8.74
N GLY A 82 -17.94 1.80 -9.50
CA GLY A 82 -17.28 2.11 -10.76
C GLY A 82 -15.89 2.74 -10.62
N GLU A 83 -15.35 2.84 -9.39
CA GLU A 83 -13.99 3.31 -9.14
C GLU A 83 -13.04 2.16 -8.84
N ASP A 84 -11.81 2.29 -9.34
CA ASP A 84 -10.66 1.50 -8.91
C ASP A 84 -10.27 1.89 -7.47
N SER A 85 -9.59 0.99 -6.76
CA SER A 85 -9.23 1.24 -5.36
C SER A 85 -8.19 2.34 -5.23
N GLY A 86 -7.28 2.45 -6.20
CA GLY A 86 -6.09 3.30 -6.12
C GLY A 86 -5.17 2.92 -4.96
N PHE A 87 -5.19 1.65 -4.51
CA PHE A 87 -4.30 1.16 -3.48
C PHE A 87 -2.86 1.05 -3.99
N GLU A 88 -1.95 1.79 -3.37
CA GLU A 88 -0.54 1.84 -3.80
C GLU A 88 0.45 1.25 -2.81
N ALA A 89 0.06 1.12 -1.54
CA ALA A 89 0.96 0.58 -0.54
C ALA A 89 0.20 -0.19 0.53
N ILE A 90 0.83 -1.25 1.04
CA ILE A 90 0.34 -2.03 2.18
C ILE A 90 1.45 -2.17 3.22
N MET A 91 1.08 -2.01 4.48
CA MET A 91 1.99 -2.00 5.61
C MET A 91 1.42 -2.82 6.76
N HIS A 92 2.31 -3.36 7.59
CA HIS A 92 1.93 -4.12 8.78
C HIS A 92 2.72 -3.61 9.98
N ASP A 93 2.01 -3.10 10.97
CA ASP A 93 2.58 -2.81 12.28
C ASP A 93 2.61 -4.10 13.11
N ALA A 94 3.76 -4.77 13.07
CA ALA A 94 3.96 -6.04 13.79
C ALA A 94 3.75 -5.96 15.31
N THR A 95 3.77 -4.76 15.90
CA THR A 95 3.56 -4.60 17.35
C THR A 95 2.07 -4.61 17.70
N ALA A 96 1.25 -3.90 16.93
CA ALA A 96 -0.20 -3.86 17.15
C ALA A 96 -0.95 -4.98 16.41
N GLY A 97 -0.32 -5.60 15.41
CA GLY A 97 -0.95 -6.55 14.50
C GLY A 97 -1.87 -5.89 13.46
N ASP A 98 -1.79 -4.57 13.34
CA ASP A 98 -2.63 -3.76 12.47
C ASP A 98 -2.04 -3.66 11.07
N PHE A 99 -2.91 -3.66 10.05
CA PHE A 99 -2.54 -3.39 8.67
C PHE A 99 -2.96 -1.99 8.26
N TYR A 100 -2.17 -1.38 7.38
CA TYR A 100 -2.43 -0.07 6.81
C TYR A 100 -2.32 -0.15 5.31
N VAL A 101 -3.29 0.45 4.60
CA VAL A 101 -3.30 0.53 3.13
C VAL A 101 -3.36 1.99 2.73
N ILE A 102 -2.54 2.41 1.77
CA ILE A 102 -2.56 3.76 1.21
C ILE A 102 -3.35 3.74 -0.09
N ARG A 103 -4.35 4.61 -0.21
CA ARG A 103 -4.88 5.07 -1.50
C ARG A 103 -4.10 6.28 -1.96
N GLU A 104 -3.61 6.28 -3.19
CA GLU A 104 -2.68 7.26 -3.75
C GLU A 104 -3.11 8.71 -3.49
N SER A 105 -4.27 9.07 -4.05
CA SER A 105 -4.72 10.44 -4.15
C SER A 105 -6.23 10.49 -4.34
N VAL A 106 -6.94 11.04 -3.36
CA VAL A 106 -8.40 11.12 -3.35
C VAL A 106 -8.80 12.59 -3.28
N LEU A 107 -9.65 13.03 -4.22
CA LEU A 107 -10.18 14.40 -4.24
C LEU A 107 -11.16 14.60 -3.09
N ARG A 108 -10.87 15.56 -2.21
CA ARG A 108 -11.76 15.97 -1.13
C ARG A 108 -11.61 17.46 -0.86
N ASP A 109 -12.73 18.18 -0.79
CA ASP A 109 -12.74 19.62 -0.49
C ASP A 109 -11.80 20.44 -1.41
N GLY A 110 -11.72 20.04 -2.69
CA GLY A 110 -10.88 20.68 -3.70
C GLY A 110 -9.39 20.35 -3.63
N ASN A 111 -8.97 19.44 -2.75
CA ASN A 111 -7.58 19.02 -2.62
C ASN A 111 -7.45 17.51 -2.80
N TYR A 112 -6.34 17.10 -3.40
CA TYR A 112 -5.96 15.71 -3.54
C TYR A 112 -5.10 15.30 -2.36
N ASN A 113 -5.52 14.31 -1.57
CA ASN A 113 -4.76 13.79 -0.43
C ASN A 113 -4.72 12.26 -0.47
N ALA A 114 -3.66 11.67 0.07
CA ALA A 114 -3.64 10.22 0.27
C ALA A 114 -4.64 9.86 1.36
N HIS A 115 -5.34 8.73 1.20
CA HIS A 115 -6.13 8.13 2.26
C HIS A 115 -5.38 6.92 2.83
N ILE A 116 -5.16 6.92 4.12
CA ILE A 116 -4.55 5.83 4.86
C ILE A 116 -5.67 5.08 5.58
N LEU A 117 -5.94 3.86 5.14
CA LEU A 117 -6.92 2.97 5.71
C LEU A 117 -6.23 2.08 6.74
N LYS A 118 -6.72 2.10 7.98
CA LYS A 118 -6.42 1.03 8.94
C LYS A 118 -7.35 -0.13 8.66
N VAL A 119 -6.81 -1.31 8.37
CA VAL A 119 -7.60 -2.50 8.02
C VAL A 119 -7.37 -3.65 8.99
N GLY A 120 -8.46 -4.32 9.36
CA GLY A 120 -8.43 -5.59 10.11
C GLY A 120 -8.64 -6.75 9.15
N LEU A 121 -7.69 -7.68 9.08
CA LEU A 121 -7.79 -8.85 8.21
C LEU A 121 -8.48 -10.02 8.94
N SER A 122 -9.33 -10.75 8.21
CA SER A 122 -9.97 -11.99 8.69
C SER A 122 -9.69 -13.17 7.76
N GLU A 123 -10.27 -14.33 8.05
CA GLU A 123 -10.13 -15.49 7.17
C GLU A 123 -10.82 -15.28 5.81
N SER A 124 -11.92 -14.52 5.75
CA SER A 124 -12.76 -14.39 4.55
C SER A 124 -12.76 -13.00 3.91
N GLY A 125 -12.11 -12.00 4.52
CA GLY A 125 -12.12 -10.64 4.02
C GLY A 125 -11.29 -9.69 4.86
N TYR A 126 -11.58 -8.39 4.74
CA TYR A 126 -11.03 -7.36 5.63
C TYR A 126 -12.08 -6.32 6.01
N SER A 127 -11.93 -5.71 7.17
CA SER A 127 -12.73 -4.56 7.60
C SER A 127 -11.89 -3.29 7.55
N VAL A 128 -12.50 -2.17 7.16
CA VAL A 128 -11.88 -0.85 7.31
C VAL A 128 -12.24 -0.32 8.69
N VAL A 129 -11.25 -0.20 9.55
CA VAL A 129 -11.40 0.27 10.95
C VAL A 129 -11.46 1.78 11.00
N GLU A 130 -10.61 2.43 10.20
CA GLU A 130 -10.48 3.88 10.17
C GLU A 130 -9.93 4.33 8.82
N ILE A 131 -10.31 5.53 8.37
CA ILE A 131 -9.72 6.21 7.22
C ILE A 131 -9.24 7.58 7.68
N CYS A 132 -7.94 7.81 7.59
CA CYS A 132 -7.31 9.09 7.87
C CYS A 132 -6.68 9.62 6.60
N ARG A 133 -6.83 10.91 6.30
CA ARG A 133 -6.09 11.51 5.18
C ARG A 133 -4.66 11.86 5.58
N SER A 134 -3.77 12.04 4.61
CA SER A 134 -2.51 12.76 4.81
C SER A 134 -2.75 14.27 4.89
N GLU A 135 -1.90 14.99 5.63
CA GLU A 135 -1.82 16.46 5.56
C GLU A 135 -1.32 16.93 4.19
N MET A 136 -0.46 16.13 3.57
CA MET A 136 0.13 16.43 2.27
C MET A 136 -0.93 16.44 1.17
N THR A 137 -0.91 17.49 0.36
CA THR A 137 -1.74 17.65 -0.84
C THR A 137 -0.94 17.37 -2.09
N PHE A 138 -1.58 16.81 -3.12
CA PHE A 138 -0.99 16.49 -4.41
C PHE A 138 -1.58 17.35 -5.53
N GLU A 139 -0.86 17.41 -6.66
CA GLU A 139 -1.22 18.25 -7.82
C GLU A 139 -2.38 17.67 -8.64
N GLY A 140 -2.67 16.36 -8.50
CA GLY A 140 -3.71 15.66 -9.25
C GLY A 140 -4.08 14.31 -8.65
N ASP A 141 -4.99 13.61 -9.33
CA ASP A 141 -5.51 12.28 -8.99
C ASP A 141 -4.53 11.14 -9.25
N SER A 142 -3.57 11.38 -10.14
CA SER A 142 -2.51 10.43 -10.52
C SER A 142 -1.17 10.80 -9.91
N LYS A 143 -1.18 11.44 -8.73
CA LYS A 143 0.02 11.80 -7.98
C LYS A 143 -0.22 11.53 -6.51
N GLY A 144 0.64 10.74 -5.89
CA GLY A 144 0.61 10.57 -4.44
C GLY A 144 1.75 9.74 -3.90
N PHE A 145 1.42 8.83 -2.98
CA PHE A 145 2.37 7.87 -2.45
C PHE A 145 2.25 6.55 -3.19
N GLU A 146 3.35 6.10 -3.80
CA GLU A 146 3.48 4.90 -4.68
C GLU A 146 4.04 3.68 -3.96
N GLY A 147 4.28 3.82 -2.67
CA GLY A 147 4.90 2.80 -1.86
C GLY A 147 5.03 3.27 -0.44
N GLY A 148 5.12 2.33 0.49
CA GLY A 148 5.17 2.68 1.89
C GLY A 148 5.83 1.65 2.78
N VAL A 149 6.33 2.14 3.91
CA VAL A 149 6.79 1.28 5.00
C VAL A 149 6.35 1.87 6.33
N SER A 150 5.97 0.99 7.26
CA SER A 150 5.63 1.36 8.62
C SER A 150 6.74 0.96 9.58
N LEU A 151 7.05 1.83 10.54
CA LEU A 151 8.00 1.54 11.60
C LEU A 151 7.60 2.21 12.91
N ARG A 152 7.88 1.58 14.04
CA ARG A 152 7.72 2.22 15.34
C ARG A 152 9.02 2.86 15.79
N GLY A 153 8.93 4.13 16.20
CA GLY A 153 10.05 4.84 16.80
C GLY A 153 10.39 4.32 18.20
N LYS A 154 11.50 4.80 18.76
CA LYS A 154 11.91 4.49 20.15
C LYS A 154 10.93 5.05 21.19
N ASP A 155 10.17 6.06 20.81
CA ASP A 155 9.05 6.64 21.56
C ASP A 155 7.78 5.80 21.49
N GLY A 156 7.79 4.70 20.74
CA GLY A 156 6.65 3.82 20.53
C GLY A 156 5.64 4.35 19.52
N VAL A 157 5.85 5.52 18.91
CA VAL A 157 4.96 6.10 17.90
C VAL A 157 5.06 5.31 16.61
N LEU A 158 3.92 5.01 15.99
CA LEU A 158 3.88 4.44 14.65
C LEU A 158 4.09 5.54 13.61
N TYR A 159 5.14 5.38 12.81
CA TYR A 159 5.45 6.21 11.66
C TYR A 159 5.15 5.45 10.38
N LEU A 160 4.52 6.14 9.43
CA LEU A 160 4.38 5.69 8.05
C LEU A 160 5.30 6.52 7.17
N LEU A 161 6.06 5.86 6.31
CA LEU A 161 6.91 6.49 5.32
C LEU A 161 6.26 6.27 3.97
N GLY A 162 5.80 7.33 3.32
CA GLY A 162 5.27 7.28 1.96
C GLY A 162 6.34 7.71 0.95
N LEU A 163 6.56 6.92 -0.09
CA LEU A 163 7.38 7.28 -1.24
C LEU A 163 6.55 8.11 -2.21
N CYS A 164 6.90 9.38 -2.40
CA CYS A 164 6.21 10.20 -3.39
C CYS A 164 6.47 9.69 -4.81
N GLU A 165 5.44 9.73 -5.64
CA GLU A 165 5.62 9.60 -7.08
C GLU A 165 6.41 10.79 -7.63
N GLY A 166 7.45 10.48 -8.40
CA GLY A 166 8.27 11.47 -9.06
C GLY A 166 9.13 12.30 -8.10
N ASN A 167 10.06 13.04 -8.69
CA ASN A 167 10.94 13.90 -7.92
C ASN A 167 10.19 15.13 -7.38
N HIS A 168 10.62 15.59 -6.21
CA HIS A 168 9.99 16.67 -5.46
C HIS A 168 8.55 16.45 -5.02
N CYS A 169 7.95 15.27 -5.23
CA CYS A 169 6.51 15.02 -5.06
C CYS A 169 5.66 15.97 -5.91
N SER A 170 6.05 16.19 -7.18
CA SER A 170 5.42 17.16 -8.07
C SER A 170 5.31 16.57 -9.47
N GLU A 171 4.18 16.79 -10.14
CA GLU A 171 4.00 16.39 -11.54
C GLU A 171 4.89 17.26 -12.44
N ALA A 172 4.88 18.57 -12.23
CA ALA A 172 5.63 19.52 -13.03
C ALA A 172 7.14 19.28 -13.01
N ARG A 173 7.66 18.73 -11.90
CA ARG A 173 9.10 18.49 -11.69
C ARG A 173 9.45 17.02 -11.50
N GLY A 174 8.51 16.11 -11.74
CA GLY A 174 8.69 14.69 -11.47
C GLY A 174 9.84 14.06 -12.26
N LYS A 175 10.18 14.66 -13.41
CA LYS A 175 11.23 14.20 -14.33
C LYS A 175 12.62 14.79 -14.02
N ASP A 176 12.73 15.75 -13.12
CA ASP A 176 14.02 16.33 -12.72
C ASP A 176 14.88 15.23 -12.09
N MET A 177 16.15 15.09 -12.45
CA MET A 177 16.99 14.03 -11.86
C MET A 177 17.31 14.31 -10.38
N GLY A 178 17.16 13.28 -9.53
CA GLY A 178 17.36 13.39 -8.08
C GLY A 178 16.18 14.06 -7.37
N ASN A 179 16.29 14.26 -6.04
CA ASN A 179 15.19 14.79 -5.21
C ASN A 179 13.95 13.88 -5.07
N GLY A 180 14.14 12.56 -5.20
CA GLY A 180 13.16 11.59 -4.72
C GLY A 180 12.91 11.82 -3.22
N ARG A 181 11.66 11.67 -2.78
CA ARG A 181 11.25 12.04 -1.42
C ARG A 181 10.51 10.90 -0.74
N LEU A 182 10.93 10.63 0.49
CA LEU A 182 10.15 9.88 1.46
C LEU A 182 9.56 10.87 2.45
N VAL A 183 8.27 10.77 2.71
CA VAL A 183 7.55 11.60 3.68
C VAL A 183 7.26 10.75 4.90
N VAL A 184 7.83 11.12 6.04
CA VAL A 184 7.57 10.47 7.32
C VAL A 184 6.35 11.11 7.95
N MET A 185 5.36 10.31 8.31
CA MET A 185 4.09 10.77 8.88
C MET A 185 3.80 10.08 10.20
N ALA A 186 3.16 10.80 11.12
CA ALA A 186 2.58 10.28 12.35
C ALA A 186 1.08 10.61 12.41
N ARG A 187 0.29 9.71 13.01
CA ARG A 187 -1.15 9.91 13.17
C ARG A 187 -1.42 10.89 14.31
N GLU A 188 -2.31 11.84 14.04
CA GLU A 188 -2.86 12.75 15.04
C GLU A 188 -4.39 12.71 15.04
N GLU A 189 -4.97 12.85 16.23
CA GLU A 189 -6.41 13.09 16.38
C GLU A 189 -6.73 14.54 16.06
N THR A 190 -7.90 14.75 15.46
CA THR A 190 -8.46 16.07 15.16
C THR A 190 -9.91 16.13 15.66
N PRO A 191 -10.49 17.33 15.82
CA PRO A 191 -11.89 17.46 16.19
C PRO A 191 -12.89 16.79 15.21
N HIS A 192 -12.44 16.47 13.99
CA HIS A 192 -13.28 15.94 12.91
C HIS A 192 -12.85 14.54 12.44
N GLY A 193 -12.03 13.82 13.22
CA GLY A 193 -11.47 12.52 12.86
C GLY A 193 -9.96 12.50 13.03
N CYS A 194 -9.22 11.92 12.09
CA CYS A 194 -7.78 11.76 12.20
C CYS A 194 -7.03 12.31 10.97
N LEU A 195 -5.73 12.58 11.16
CA LEU A 195 -4.84 13.10 10.13
C LEU A 195 -3.44 12.47 10.27
N TRP A 196 -2.83 12.07 9.16
CA TRP A 196 -1.41 11.72 9.11
C TRP A 196 -0.60 12.97 8.78
N LYS A 197 0.11 13.51 9.78
CA LYS A 197 0.92 14.72 9.63
C LYS A 197 2.37 14.42 9.37
N THR A 198 3.01 15.25 8.56
CA THR A 198 4.44 15.15 8.28
C THR A 198 5.23 15.48 9.55
N VAL A 199 6.12 14.56 9.93
CA VAL A 199 7.07 14.75 11.03
C VAL A 199 8.17 15.70 10.57
N ARG A 200 8.47 16.72 11.36
CA ARG A 200 9.49 17.75 11.07
C ARG A 200 10.66 17.68 12.03
#